data_AF-A0A314YAJ2-F1
#
_entry.id   AF-A0A314YAJ2-F1
#
_cell.length_a   1.000
_cell.length_b   1.000
_cell.length_c   1.000
_cell.angle_alpha   90.00
_cell.angle_beta   90.00
_cell.angle_gamma   90.00
#
_symmetry.space_group_name_H-M   'P 1'
#
loop_
_entity.id
_entity.type
_entity.pdbx_description
1 polymer ?
#
loop_
_entity_poly.entity_id
_entity_poly.type
_entity_poly.pdbx_seq_one_letter_code
_entity_poly.pdbx_strand_id
1 'polypeptide(L)'
;MGNEHRKSQPILKLLLSYIQFSHAFELVFFVAGLCLGVMVSLYCKTFPFKLQTTVNVFSSSPLSLSVPTPASQLLPQPPSPSPTPTSQLLPQPCSPPPLPLADSEMDDDDELAWRASLVPRIRRFPFNHVPKVAFMFLTKGPIPLAPLWEMFFKGHEGLYTIYVHPHPSYVDSWPQNSVFYGRRVPSKEVEWGKPTMIDSERRLLASALLDFSNERFVLLSESCIPLFNFTTIYSYLMNSSESNIGSNDDPRKSGRGRYNPNMWPAINISDWRKGPSGLRPVESLQLRSYQTPNTTPYSKSIAILLVTWMNITSLP
;
A
#
# COMPACT_ATOMS: atom_id res chain seq x y z
N MET A 1 66.81 12.87 46.13
CA MET A 1 65.84 13.00 47.25
C MET A 1 64.57 13.60 46.67
N GLY A 2 63.46 12.84 46.65
CA GLY A 2 62.08 13.29 46.35
C GLY A 2 61.79 13.73 44.90
N ASN A 3 60.57 13.72 44.36
CA ASN A 3 59.26 13.36 44.91
C ASN A 3 58.22 13.49 43.75
N GLU A 4 57.89 12.45 42.97
CA GLU A 4 56.98 12.62 41.78
C GLU A 4 55.86 11.56 41.62
N HIS A 5 55.63 10.65 42.58
CA HIS A 5 54.67 9.55 42.38
C HIS A 5 53.32 9.62 43.11
N ARG A 6 52.93 10.75 43.73
CA ARG A 6 51.76 10.79 44.64
C ARG A 6 50.47 11.44 44.10
N LYS A 7 50.43 11.98 42.87
CA LYS A 7 49.31 12.86 42.42
C LYS A 7 48.17 12.18 41.63
N SER A 8 48.33 10.94 41.14
CA SER A 8 47.37 10.28 40.22
C SER A 8 46.30 9.40 40.89
N GLN A 9 46.47 9.02 42.16
CA GLN A 9 45.54 8.15 42.89
C GLN A 9 44.16 8.77 43.26
N PRO A 10 44.00 10.07 43.58
CA PRO A 10 42.70 10.60 44.02
C PRO A 10 41.72 10.83 42.87
N ILE A 11 42.21 11.12 41.66
CA ILE A 11 41.39 11.43 40.49
C ILE A 11 40.68 10.17 39.97
N LEU A 12 41.37 9.03 39.93
CA LEU A 12 40.80 7.75 39.50
C LEU A 12 39.68 7.29 40.45
N LYS A 13 39.86 7.48 41.77
CA LYS A 13 38.83 7.16 42.78
C LYS A 13 37.59 8.05 42.65
N LEU A 14 37.75 9.32 42.34
CA LEU A 14 36.63 10.23 42.07
C LEU A 14 35.85 9.81 40.83
N LEU A 15 36.55 9.39 39.78
CA LEU A 15 35.94 9.00 38.50
C LEU A 15 35.20 7.66 38.61
N LEU A 16 35.77 6.69 39.34
CA LEU A 16 35.09 5.43 39.70
C LEU A 16 33.86 5.66 40.58
N SER A 17 33.95 6.55 41.57
CA SER A 17 32.81 6.93 42.42
C SER A 17 31.70 7.63 41.62
N TYR A 18 32.07 8.45 40.63
CA TYR A 18 31.13 9.14 39.76
C TYR A 18 30.39 8.16 38.84
N ILE A 19 31.10 7.19 38.26
CA ILE A 19 30.51 6.12 37.43
C ILE A 19 29.55 5.25 38.26
N GLN A 20 29.94 4.88 39.48
CA GLN A 20 29.05 4.14 40.40
C GLN A 20 27.79 4.93 40.76
N PHE A 21 27.91 6.24 40.97
CA PHE A 21 26.77 7.11 41.25
C PHE A 21 25.85 7.26 40.03
N SER A 22 26.41 7.34 38.82
CA SER A 22 25.64 7.39 37.57
C SER A 22 24.81 6.12 37.35
N HIS A 23 25.40 4.94 37.53
CA HIS A 23 24.67 3.68 37.40
C HIS A 23 23.61 3.48 38.50
N ALA A 24 23.86 3.96 39.72
CA ALA A 24 22.86 3.97 40.77
C ALA A 24 21.67 4.88 40.40
N PHE A 25 21.94 6.04 39.78
CA PHE A 25 20.90 6.94 39.31
C PHE A 25 20.08 6.31 38.17
N GLU A 26 20.73 5.74 37.15
CA GLU A 26 20.05 5.02 36.06
C GLU A 26 19.18 3.87 36.56
N LEU A 27 19.66 3.10 37.55
CA LEU A 27 18.88 2.03 38.16
C LEU A 27 17.63 2.55 38.86
N VAL A 28 17.71 3.71 39.55
CA VAL A 28 16.54 4.35 40.18
C VAL A 28 15.51 4.79 39.14
N PHE A 29 15.93 5.40 38.03
CA PHE A 29 14.99 5.75 36.94
C PHE A 29 14.39 4.52 36.27
N PHE A 30 15.17 3.46 36.09
CA PHE A 30 14.68 2.21 35.53
C PHE A 30 13.62 1.57 36.43
N VAL A 31 13.86 1.48 37.74
CA VAL A 31 12.89 0.94 38.70
C VAL A 31 11.65 1.83 38.79
N ALA A 32 11.81 3.15 38.82
CA ALA A 32 10.68 4.08 38.82
C ALA A 32 9.83 3.96 37.55
N GLY A 33 10.47 3.87 36.38
CA GLY A 33 9.81 3.67 35.09
C GLY A 33 9.09 2.33 35.00
N LEU A 34 9.69 1.25 35.51
CA LEU A 34 9.07 -0.08 35.56
C LEU A 34 7.86 -0.10 36.50
N CYS A 35 7.95 0.56 37.66
CA CYS A 35 6.81 0.73 38.57
C CYS A 35 5.67 1.52 37.92
N LEU A 36 5.98 2.63 37.22
CA LEU A 36 4.97 3.40 36.49
C LEU A 36 4.32 2.56 35.37
N GLY A 37 5.11 1.82 34.60
CA GLY A 37 4.62 0.96 33.53
C GLY A 37 3.70 -0.15 34.02
N VAL A 38 4.06 -0.81 35.12
CA VAL A 38 3.22 -1.83 35.77
C VAL A 38 1.93 -1.19 36.30
N MET A 39 2.00 -0.03 36.94
CA MET A 39 0.81 0.69 37.43
C MET A 39 -0.13 1.08 36.28
N VAL A 40 0.37 1.64 35.18
CA VAL A 40 -0.43 1.97 33.99
C VAL A 40 -1.03 0.70 33.37
N SER A 41 -0.25 -0.38 33.26
CA SER A 41 -0.75 -1.65 32.71
C SER A 41 -1.87 -2.25 33.56
N LEU A 42 -1.73 -2.24 34.89
CA LEU A 42 -2.78 -2.69 35.82
C LEU A 42 -4.00 -1.77 35.74
N TYR A 43 -3.81 -0.46 35.63
CA TYR A 43 -4.91 0.50 35.46
C TYR A 43 -5.68 0.26 34.15
N CYS A 44 -4.99 0.13 33.01
CA CYS A 44 -5.60 -0.19 31.72
C CYS A 44 -6.30 -1.56 31.72
N LYS A 45 -5.84 -2.53 32.52
CA LYS A 45 -6.48 -3.85 32.65
C LYS A 45 -7.71 -3.82 33.56
N THR A 46 -7.79 -2.84 34.47
CA THR A 46 -8.92 -2.65 35.41
C THR A 46 -10.00 -1.73 34.87
N PHE A 47 -9.75 -0.98 33.78
CA PHE A 47 -10.78 -0.28 33.03
C PHE A 47 -11.43 -1.23 32.03
N PRO A 48 -12.68 -1.70 32.26
CA PRO A 48 -13.47 -2.22 31.17
C PRO A 48 -13.80 -1.01 30.29
N PHE A 49 -13.17 -0.91 29.12
CA PHE A 49 -13.63 0.00 28.07
C PHE A 49 -14.99 -0.52 27.57
N LYS A 50 -16.06 -0.31 28.36
CA LYS A 50 -17.42 -0.35 27.83
C LYS A 50 -17.58 0.90 27.00
N LEU A 51 -17.17 0.83 25.74
CA LEU A 51 -17.71 1.71 24.71
C LEU A 51 -19.20 1.32 24.57
N GLN A 52 -20.05 1.89 25.43
CA GLN A 52 -21.47 1.91 25.18
C GLN A 52 -21.68 2.80 23.97
N THR A 53 -21.78 2.18 22.80
CA THR A 53 -22.40 2.79 21.64
C THR A 53 -23.83 3.12 22.03
N THR A 54 -24.08 4.36 22.46
CA THR A 54 -25.45 4.87 22.58
C THR A 54 -25.98 5.08 21.17
N VAL A 55 -26.37 3.99 20.51
CA VAL A 55 -27.24 4.09 19.34
C VAL A 55 -28.60 4.46 19.90
N ASN A 56 -28.93 5.75 19.89
CA ASN A 56 -30.31 6.20 19.96
C ASN A 56 -31.02 5.71 18.68
N VAL A 57 -31.42 4.44 18.67
CA VAL A 57 -32.44 3.96 17.75
C VAL A 57 -33.77 4.36 18.38
N PHE A 58 -34.36 5.43 17.85
CA PHE A 58 -35.76 5.70 18.05
C PHE A 58 -36.56 4.44 17.73
N SER A 59 -37.24 3.93 18.75
CA SER A 59 -38.21 2.86 18.64
C SER A 59 -39.38 3.36 17.80
N SER A 60 -39.57 2.78 16.62
CA SER A 60 -40.83 2.86 15.89
C SER A 60 -41.21 1.45 15.45
N SER A 61 -42.10 0.84 16.24
CA SER A 61 -42.81 -0.39 15.90
C SER A 61 -43.61 -0.19 14.60
N PRO A 62 -43.56 -1.08 13.62
CA PRO A 62 -44.58 -1.11 12.58
C PRO A 62 -45.81 -1.85 13.11
N LEU A 63 -46.90 -1.11 13.34
CA LEU A 63 -48.23 -1.67 13.49
C LEU A 63 -48.64 -2.35 12.17
N SER A 64 -48.92 -3.65 12.25
CA SER A 64 -49.61 -4.40 11.21
C SER A 64 -50.99 -3.79 10.96
N LEU A 65 -51.19 -3.24 9.76
CA LEU A 65 -52.52 -2.96 9.22
C LEU A 65 -52.66 -3.70 7.90
N SER A 66 -53.34 -4.84 7.98
CA SER A 66 -53.97 -5.53 6.88
C SER A 66 -55.00 -4.62 6.23
N VAL A 67 -54.81 -4.32 4.94
CA VAL A 67 -55.81 -3.66 4.10
C VAL A 67 -56.07 -4.57 2.89
N PRO A 68 -57.35 -4.82 2.53
CA PRO A 68 -57.74 -5.91 1.66
C PRO A 68 -57.63 -5.56 0.17
N THR A 69 -57.45 -6.62 -0.61
CA THR A 69 -57.55 -6.73 -2.07
C THR A 69 -58.83 -6.10 -2.62
N PRO A 70 -58.76 -5.31 -3.70
CA PRO A 70 -59.87 -5.14 -4.62
C PRO A 70 -59.63 -5.94 -5.90
N ALA A 71 -60.74 -6.45 -6.42
CA ALA A 71 -60.87 -7.41 -7.49
C ALA A 71 -60.38 -6.93 -8.87
N SER A 72 -60.00 -7.93 -9.66
CA SER A 72 -59.89 -7.98 -11.11
C SER A 72 -60.57 -6.86 -11.89
N GLN A 73 -59.79 -6.12 -12.67
CA GLN A 73 -60.25 -5.57 -13.94
C GLN A 73 -59.23 -5.90 -15.03
N LEU A 74 -59.68 -6.76 -15.95
CA LEU A 74 -59.06 -7.11 -17.22
C LEU A 74 -58.92 -5.86 -18.09
N LEU A 75 -57.72 -5.53 -18.53
CA LEU A 75 -57.45 -4.71 -19.71
C LEU A 75 -56.36 -5.40 -20.56
N PRO A 76 -56.40 -5.25 -21.90
CA PRO A 76 -56.03 -6.31 -22.84
C PRO A 76 -54.53 -6.43 -23.09
N GLN A 77 -54.08 -7.66 -23.33
CA GLN A 77 -52.71 -7.99 -23.76
C GLN A 77 -52.41 -7.38 -25.15
N PRO A 78 -51.18 -6.85 -25.37
CA PRO A 78 -50.70 -6.53 -26.71
C PRO A 78 -50.29 -7.81 -27.46
N PRO A 79 -50.50 -7.88 -28.79
CA PRO A 79 -50.20 -9.07 -29.57
C PRO A 79 -48.70 -9.22 -29.86
N SER A 80 -48.27 -10.47 -29.99
CA SER A 80 -47.07 -10.95 -30.70
C SER A 80 -47.44 -12.33 -31.27
N PRO A 81 -46.73 -12.94 -32.25
CA PRO A 81 -45.49 -12.55 -32.95
C PRO A 81 -45.51 -12.80 -34.49
N SER A 82 -44.52 -12.33 -35.25
CA SER A 82 -44.04 -12.92 -36.55
C SER A 82 -42.61 -12.39 -36.87
N PRO A 83 -41.78 -12.99 -37.77
CA PRO A 83 -40.42 -13.47 -37.46
C PRO A 83 -39.25 -12.61 -37.98
N THR A 84 -38.07 -12.91 -37.43
CA THR A 84 -36.67 -12.46 -37.64
C THR A 84 -36.24 -12.25 -39.12
N PRO A 85 -35.20 -11.42 -39.45
CA PRO A 85 -33.81 -11.68 -39.04
C PRO A 85 -32.90 -10.46 -38.77
N THR A 86 -31.70 -10.79 -38.27
CA THR A 86 -30.47 -9.97 -38.25
C THR A 86 -30.28 -9.11 -37.00
N SER A 87 -29.91 -9.82 -35.94
CA SER A 87 -29.08 -9.26 -34.89
C SER A 87 -27.65 -9.04 -35.43
N GLN A 88 -26.98 -8.04 -34.85
CA GLN A 88 -25.53 -7.88 -34.72
C GLN A 88 -24.77 -7.08 -35.80
N LEU A 89 -24.42 -5.84 -35.45
CA LEU A 89 -23.00 -5.44 -35.36
C LEU A 89 -22.83 -4.24 -34.42
N LEU A 90 -22.80 -4.51 -33.11
CA LEU A 90 -22.12 -3.62 -32.16
C LEU A 90 -20.60 -3.84 -32.38
N PRO A 91 -19.75 -2.80 -32.48
CA PRO A 91 -18.31 -3.02 -32.60
C PRO A 91 -17.83 -3.78 -31.36
N GLN A 92 -17.35 -5.00 -31.56
CA GLN A 92 -16.70 -5.76 -30.50
C GLN A 92 -15.52 -4.94 -29.96
N PRO A 93 -15.26 -4.95 -28.63
CA PRO A 93 -13.95 -4.57 -28.12
C PRO A 93 -12.94 -5.48 -28.82
N CYS A 94 -11.94 -4.87 -29.48
CA CYS A 94 -10.89 -5.60 -30.19
C CYS A 94 -10.36 -6.71 -29.28
N SER A 95 -10.61 -7.96 -29.67
CA SER A 95 -9.89 -9.09 -29.09
C SER A 95 -8.39 -8.88 -29.37
N PRO A 96 -7.51 -9.18 -28.40
CA PRO A 96 -6.08 -9.15 -28.67
C PRO A 96 -5.76 -10.10 -29.83
N PRO A 97 -4.74 -9.79 -30.65
CA PRO A 97 -4.40 -10.61 -31.81
C PRO A 97 -4.09 -12.06 -31.37
N PRO A 98 -4.45 -13.08 -32.17
CA PRO A 98 -4.14 -14.46 -31.85
C PRO A 98 -2.63 -14.64 -31.75
N LEU A 99 -2.17 -15.25 -30.65
CA LEU A 99 -0.77 -15.62 -30.46
C LEU A 99 -0.33 -16.57 -31.58
N PRO A 100 0.89 -16.40 -32.14
CA PRO A 100 1.56 -17.50 -32.81
C PRO A 100 1.68 -18.65 -31.80
N LEU A 101 1.28 -19.84 -32.22
CA LEU A 101 1.53 -21.09 -31.51
C LEU A 101 3.02 -21.14 -31.11
N ALA A 102 3.30 -20.92 -29.83
CA ALA A 102 4.59 -21.14 -29.23
C ALA A 102 4.35 -21.90 -27.94
N ASP A 103 4.66 -23.20 -27.98
CA ASP A 103 4.79 -24.09 -26.83
C ASP A 103 5.96 -23.63 -25.94
N SER A 104 5.83 -22.46 -25.35
CA SER A 104 6.69 -21.99 -24.27
C SER A 104 5.76 -21.59 -23.14
N GLU A 105 5.77 -22.38 -22.08
CA GLU A 105 5.16 -22.04 -20.79
C GLU A 105 5.69 -20.66 -20.37
N MET A 106 4.93 -19.62 -20.68
CA MET A 106 5.25 -18.26 -20.27
C MET A 106 4.91 -18.16 -18.78
N ASP A 107 5.81 -17.62 -17.96
CA ASP A 107 5.53 -17.44 -16.53
C ASP A 107 4.30 -16.51 -16.37
N ASP A 108 3.44 -16.80 -15.38
CA ASP A 108 2.23 -16.03 -15.09
C ASP A 108 2.51 -14.52 -14.96
N ASP A 109 3.68 -14.14 -14.41
CA ASP A 109 4.07 -12.74 -14.25
C ASP A 109 4.43 -12.07 -15.58
N ASP A 110 5.01 -12.83 -16.51
CA ASP A 110 5.35 -12.36 -17.85
C ASP A 110 4.07 -12.16 -18.68
N GLU A 111 3.08 -13.05 -18.55
CA GLU A 111 1.76 -12.84 -19.15
C GLU A 111 1.10 -11.58 -18.59
N LEU A 112 1.11 -11.43 -17.27
CA LEU A 112 0.48 -10.28 -16.61
C LEU A 112 1.16 -8.97 -17.02
N ALA A 113 2.49 -8.95 -17.07
CA ALA A 113 3.26 -7.79 -17.51
C ALA A 113 3.03 -7.49 -19.00
N TRP A 114 2.95 -8.51 -19.85
CA TRP A 114 2.63 -8.35 -21.27
C TRP A 114 1.24 -7.73 -21.44
N ARG A 115 0.22 -8.24 -20.74
CA ARG A 115 -1.15 -7.68 -20.76
C ARG A 115 -1.16 -6.23 -20.28
N ALA A 116 -0.44 -5.92 -19.20
CA ALA A 116 -0.32 -4.56 -18.69
C ALA A 116 0.36 -3.61 -19.69
N SER A 117 1.31 -4.12 -20.49
CA SER A 117 1.99 -3.33 -21.54
C SER A 117 1.09 -2.98 -22.73
N LEU A 118 0.04 -3.77 -22.97
CA LEU A 118 -0.94 -3.54 -24.04
C LEU A 118 -2.05 -2.58 -23.63
N VAL A 119 -2.12 -2.17 -22.36
CA VAL A 119 -3.17 -1.26 -21.88
C VAL A 119 -3.03 0.08 -22.61
N PRO A 120 -4.08 0.52 -23.33
CA PRO A 120 -3.99 1.72 -24.15
C PRO A 120 -3.79 2.95 -23.27
N ARG A 121 -2.80 3.78 -23.63
CA ARG A 121 -2.58 5.11 -23.05
C ARG A 121 -3.60 6.10 -23.60
N ILE A 122 -4.86 5.93 -23.19
CA ILE A 122 -5.99 6.74 -23.66
C ILE A 122 -5.88 8.14 -23.04
N ARG A 123 -5.76 9.16 -23.89
CA ARG A 123 -5.69 10.58 -23.48
C ARG A 123 -7.06 11.21 -23.25
N ARG A 124 -8.08 10.69 -23.92
CA ARG A 124 -9.48 11.13 -23.84
C ARG A 124 -10.37 9.92 -23.97
N PHE A 125 -11.13 9.64 -22.93
CA PHE A 125 -12.12 8.57 -22.99
C PHE A 125 -13.33 9.07 -23.78
N PRO A 126 -13.96 8.21 -24.60
CA PRO A 126 -15.19 8.54 -25.31
C PRO A 126 -16.41 8.67 -24.36
N PHE A 127 -16.19 8.47 -23.06
CA PHE A 127 -17.16 8.56 -21.99
C PHE A 127 -16.53 9.28 -20.80
N ASN A 128 -17.36 9.85 -19.91
CA ASN A 128 -16.90 10.43 -18.67
C ASN A 128 -16.34 9.32 -17.78
N HIS A 129 -15.02 9.27 -17.60
CA HIS A 129 -14.38 8.40 -16.62
C HIS A 129 -13.98 9.22 -15.39
N VAL A 130 -14.08 8.61 -14.23
CA VAL A 130 -13.61 9.21 -12.98
C VAL A 130 -12.23 8.64 -12.69
N PRO A 131 -11.18 9.49 -12.61
CA PRO A 131 -9.83 9.02 -12.35
C PRO A 131 -9.72 8.39 -10.96
N LYS A 132 -8.99 7.29 -10.84
CA LYS A 132 -8.83 6.55 -9.58
C LYS A 132 -7.39 6.51 -9.10
N VAL A 133 -7.24 6.44 -7.79
CA VAL A 133 -5.97 6.08 -7.14
C VAL A 133 -5.95 4.59 -6.85
N ALA A 134 -4.97 3.87 -7.39
CA ALA A 134 -4.70 2.48 -7.04
C ALA A 134 -3.86 2.42 -5.77
N PHE A 135 -4.43 1.88 -4.68
CA PHE A 135 -3.73 1.58 -3.44
C PHE A 135 -3.27 0.12 -3.47
N MET A 136 -1.96 -0.08 -3.52
CA MET A 136 -1.32 -1.38 -3.63
C MET A 136 -0.68 -1.73 -2.29
N PHE A 137 -1.19 -2.74 -1.62
CA PHE A 137 -0.73 -3.20 -0.32
C PHE A 137 0.13 -4.45 -0.51
N LEU A 138 1.40 -4.37 -0.12
CA LEU A 138 2.31 -5.51 -0.01
C LEU A 138 2.37 -5.93 1.47
N THR A 139 1.84 -7.11 1.79
CA THR A 139 1.65 -7.56 3.18
C THR A 139 2.21 -8.96 3.37
N LYS A 140 2.64 -9.28 4.60
CA LYS A 140 3.02 -10.66 4.96
C LYS A 140 1.82 -11.46 5.45
N GLY A 141 0.78 -10.80 5.95
CA GLY A 141 -0.44 -11.45 6.40
C GLY A 141 -1.58 -10.45 6.57
N PRO A 142 -2.29 -10.47 7.72
CA PRO A 142 -3.43 -9.58 7.94
C PRO A 142 -2.96 -8.12 7.97
N ILE A 143 -3.85 -7.21 7.59
CA ILE A 143 -3.62 -5.76 7.72
C ILE A 143 -4.17 -5.35 9.08
N PRO A 144 -3.35 -5.22 10.15
CA PRO A 144 -3.85 -4.93 11.50
C PRO A 144 -4.56 -3.58 11.57
N LEU A 145 -4.17 -2.63 10.71
CA LEU A 145 -4.74 -1.29 10.61
C LEU A 145 -5.87 -1.21 9.58
N ALA A 146 -6.45 -2.35 9.17
CA ALA A 146 -7.57 -2.37 8.23
C ALA A 146 -8.76 -1.50 8.67
N PRO A 147 -9.18 -1.45 9.96
CA PRO A 147 -10.27 -0.57 10.37
C PRO A 147 -9.99 0.93 10.11
N LEU A 148 -8.73 1.36 10.25
CA LEU A 148 -8.33 2.74 9.94
C LEU A 148 -8.44 3.01 8.44
N TRP A 149 -8.00 2.06 7.61
CA TRP A 149 -8.13 2.15 6.15
C TRP A 149 -9.59 2.10 5.71
N GLU A 150 -10.44 1.27 6.33
CA GLU A 150 -11.89 1.25 6.08
C GLU A 150 -12.52 2.61 6.38
N MET A 151 -12.15 3.25 7.50
CA MET A 151 -12.59 4.61 7.80
C MET A 151 -12.08 5.63 6.79
N PHE A 152 -10.84 5.50 6.33
CA PHE A 152 -10.23 6.39 5.33
C PHE A 152 -10.96 6.30 3.99
N PHE A 153 -11.35 5.10 3.56
CA PHE A 153 -11.98 4.87 2.26
C PHE A 153 -13.50 5.08 2.24
N LYS A 154 -14.16 5.01 3.40
CA LYS A 154 -15.62 5.09 3.53
C LYS A 154 -16.19 6.34 2.84
N GLY A 155 -17.18 6.15 1.97
CA GLY A 155 -17.88 7.24 1.27
C GLY A 155 -17.14 7.80 0.06
N HIS A 156 -16.04 7.16 -0.36
CA HIS A 156 -15.24 7.55 -1.53
C HIS A 156 -15.21 6.45 -2.59
N GLU A 157 -16.21 5.57 -2.59
CA GLU A 157 -16.31 4.44 -3.51
C GLU A 157 -16.32 4.95 -4.97
N GLY A 158 -15.45 4.37 -5.81
CA GLY A 158 -15.30 4.77 -7.21
C GLY A 158 -14.15 5.74 -7.48
N LEU A 159 -13.53 6.34 -6.46
CA LEU A 159 -12.33 7.19 -6.59
C LEU A 159 -11.01 6.44 -6.33
N TYR A 160 -11.11 5.17 -5.94
CA TYR A 160 -9.95 4.35 -5.64
C TYR A 160 -10.18 2.88 -6.01
N THR A 161 -9.08 2.16 -6.16
CA THR A 161 -9.07 0.70 -6.31
C THR A 161 -8.00 0.13 -5.37
N ILE A 162 -8.28 -0.98 -4.69
CA ILE A 162 -7.34 -1.62 -3.76
C ILE A 162 -6.83 -2.92 -4.38
N TYR A 163 -5.53 -3.15 -4.26
CA TYR A 163 -4.84 -4.38 -4.64
C TYR A 163 -4.01 -4.85 -3.46
N VAL A 164 -4.11 -6.13 -3.10
CA VAL A 164 -3.39 -6.70 -1.95
C VAL A 164 -2.58 -7.90 -2.41
N HIS A 165 -1.28 -7.90 -2.10
CA HIS A 165 -0.39 -9.03 -2.29
C HIS A 165 0.04 -9.51 -0.90
N PRO A 166 -0.72 -10.43 -0.27
CA PRO A 166 -0.31 -11.07 0.96
C PRO A 166 0.65 -12.24 0.68
N HIS A 167 1.23 -12.83 1.73
CA HIS A 167 1.97 -14.09 1.60
C HIS A 167 1.06 -15.20 1.00
N PRO A 168 1.56 -16.09 0.11
CA PRO A 168 0.74 -17.11 -0.55
C PRO A 168 -0.04 -18.02 0.41
N SER A 169 0.57 -18.38 1.56
CA SER A 169 -0.07 -19.22 2.59
C SER A 169 -1.10 -18.49 3.45
N TYR A 170 -1.20 -17.17 3.35
CA TYR A 170 -2.20 -16.40 4.08
C TYR A 170 -3.59 -16.64 3.45
N VAL A 171 -4.58 -16.94 4.28
CA VAL A 171 -5.97 -17.12 3.87
C VAL A 171 -6.73 -15.84 4.24
N ASP A 172 -7.35 -15.22 3.26
CA ASP A 172 -8.11 -13.99 3.46
C ASP A 172 -9.36 -14.25 4.28
N SER A 173 -9.50 -13.53 5.39
CA SER A 173 -10.66 -13.60 6.28
C SER A 173 -11.47 -12.29 6.27
N TRP A 174 -11.57 -11.63 5.11
CA TRP A 174 -12.28 -10.36 4.96
C TRP A 174 -13.80 -10.60 4.88
N PRO A 175 -14.62 -9.86 5.64
CA PRO A 175 -16.07 -9.90 5.48
C PRO A 175 -16.47 -9.23 4.15
N GLN A 176 -17.60 -9.63 3.56
CA GLN A 176 -18.04 -9.14 2.23
C GLN A 176 -18.24 -7.61 2.15
N ASN A 177 -18.48 -6.97 3.29
CA ASN A 177 -18.63 -5.51 3.38
C ASN A 177 -17.30 -4.77 3.56
N SER A 178 -16.17 -5.46 3.71
CA SER A 178 -14.85 -4.83 3.84
C SER A 178 -14.35 -4.33 2.49
N VAL A 179 -13.64 -3.20 2.51
CA VAL A 179 -13.00 -2.63 1.31
C VAL A 179 -11.92 -3.55 0.73
N PHE A 180 -11.38 -4.47 1.54
CA PHE A 180 -10.34 -5.44 1.17
C PHE A 180 -10.92 -6.75 0.61
N TYR A 181 -12.23 -6.95 0.65
CA TYR A 181 -12.86 -8.16 0.13
C TYR A 181 -12.62 -8.32 -1.38
N GLY A 182 -12.12 -9.49 -1.79
CA GLY A 182 -11.85 -9.79 -3.20
C GLY A 182 -10.76 -8.93 -3.86
N ARG A 183 -9.87 -8.30 -3.07
CA ARG A 183 -8.81 -7.41 -3.58
C ARG A 183 -7.44 -8.09 -3.74
N ARG A 184 -7.37 -9.39 -3.49
CA ARG A 184 -6.12 -10.15 -3.58
C ARG A 184 -5.69 -10.36 -5.03
N VAL A 185 -4.43 -10.06 -5.31
CA VAL A 185 -3.77 -10.45 -6.57
C VAL A 185 -3.11 -11.83 -6.42
N PRO A 186 -2.78 -12.54 -7.51
CA PRO A 186 -2.01 -13.78 -7.44
C PRO A 186 -0.71 -13.53 -6.66
N SER A 187 -0.52 -14.20 -5.52
CA SER A 187 0.64 -13.97 -4.66
C SER A 187 1.72 -15.02 -4.86
N LYS A 188 2.99 -14.61 -4.85
CA LYS A 188 4.19 -15.46 -4.76
C LYS A 188 4.94 -15.11 -3.47
N GLU A 189 5.87 -15.97 -3.03
CA GLU A 189 6.62 -15.74 -1.79
C GLU A 189 7.50 -14.47 -1.89
N VAL A 190 7.57 -13.70 -0.81
CA VAL A 190 8.32 -12.44 -0.76
C VAL A 190 9.25 -12.45 0.43
N GLU A 191 10.53 -12.44 0.12
CA GLU A 191 11.58 -12.34 1.12
C GLU A 191 12.14 -10.92 1.22
N TRP A 192 12.47 -10.54 2.45
CA TRP A 192 12.93 -9.18 2.73
C TRP A 192 14.29 -8.91 2.08
N GLY A 193 14.36 -7.84 1.31
CA GLY A 193 15.57 -7.41 0.63
C GLY A 193 15.99 -8.31 -0.53
N LYS A 194 15.22 -9.34 -0.91
CA LYS A 194 15.53 -10.16 -2.09
C LYS A 194 14.82 -9.63 -3.35
N PRO A 195 15.25 -10.04 -4.56
CA PRO A 195 14.62 -9.64 -5.82
C PRO A 195 13.11 -9.96 -5.88
N THR A 196 12.67 -11.00 -5.16
CA THR A 196 11.26 -11.37 -4.97
C THR A 196 10.37 -10.22 -4.50
N MET A 197 10.92 -9.24 -3.77
CA MET A 197 10.20 -8.04 -3.37
C MET A 197 9.86 -7.16 -4.57
N ILE A 198 10.83 -6.93 -5.45
CA ILE A 198 10.62 -6.18 -6.69
C ILE A 198 9.62 -6.92 -7.58
N ASP A 199 9.68 -8.25 -7.65
CA ASP A 199 8.71 -9.04 -8.42
C ASP A 199 7.28 -8.88 -7.88
N SER A 200 7.10 -8.80 -6.56
CA SER A 200 5.80 -8.53 -5.94
C SER A 200 5.26 -7.14 -6.24
N GLU A 201 6.12 -6.12 -6.22
CA GLU A 201 5.76 -4.75 -6.57
C GLU A 201 5.37 -4.64 -8.05
N ARG A 202 6.15 -5.28 -8.94
CA ARG A 202 5.84 -5.37 -10.38
C ARG A 202 4.50 -6.04 -10.62
N ARG A 203 4.19 -7.11 -9.89
CA ARG A 203 2.91 -7.84 -9.99
C ARG A 203 1.72 -7.01 -9.53
N LEU A 204 1.85 -6.31 -8.40
CA LEU A 204 0.84 -5.36 -7.92
C LEU A 204 0.60 -4.26 -8.95
N LEU A 205 1.68 -3.67 -9.47
CA LEU A 205 1.60 -2.61 -10.47
C LEU A 205 0.98 -3.10 -11.77
N ALA A 206 1.38 -4.27 -12.28
CA ALA A 206 0.83 -4.85 -13.49
C ALA A 206 -0.67 -5.13 -13.34
N SER A 207 -1.10 -5.69 -12.21
CA SER A 207 -2.51 -5.89 -11.87
C SER A 207 -3.29 -4.57 -11.82
N ALA A 208 -2.69 -3.52 -11.24
CA ALA A 208 -3.29 -2.20 -11.17
C ALA A 208 -3.38 -1.50 -12.53
N LEU A 209 -2.42 -1.75 -13.43
CA LEU A 209 -2.39 -1.19 -14.77
C LEU A 209 -3.50 -1.75 -15.68
N LEU A 210 -3.99 -2.97 -15.42
CA LEU A 210 -5.11 -3.55 -16.17
C LEU A 210 -6.40 -2.73 -16.07
N ASP A 211 -6.60 -2.01 -14.96
CA ASP A 211 -7.68 -1.04 -14.84
C ASP A 211 -7.23 0.32 -15.38
N PHE A 212 -7.70 0.67 -16.57
CA PHE A 212 -7.35 1.90 -17.25
C PHE A 212 -7.82 3.17 -16.51
N SER A 213 -8.79 3.06 -15.59
CA SER A 213 -9.28 4.17 -14.77
C SER A 213 -8.31 4.58 -13.66
N ASN A 214 -7.35 3.70 -13.33
CA ASN A 214 -6.26 4.05 -12.42
C ASN A 214 -5.28 5.01 -13.10
N GLU A 215 -5.08 6.16 -12.48
CA GLU A 215 -4.19 7.23 -12.96
C GLU A 215 -3.02 7.53 -12.01
N ARG A 216 -3.15 7.15 -10.74
CA ARG A 216 -2.12 7.29 -9.71
C ARG A 216 -2.00 5.97 -8.94
N PHE A 217 -0.80 5.64 -8.47
CA PHE A 217 -0.48 4.34 -7.89
C PHE A 217 0.30 4.54 -6.60
N VAL A 218 -0.24 4.12 -5.46
CA VAL A 218 0.36 4.28 -4.13
C VAL A 218 0.73 2.90 -3.61
N LEU A 219 2.01 2.67 -3.30
CA LEU A 219 2.51 1.41 -2.74
C LEU A 219 2.63 1.54 -1.21
N LEU A 220 2.04 0.60 -0.47
CA LEU A 220 1.91 0.61 0.98
C LEU A 220 2.30 -0.75 1.57
N SER A 221 2.84 -0.73 2.79
CA SER A 221 2.97 -1.94 3.62
C SER A 221 1.80 -2.05 4.60
N GLU A 222 1.67 -3.20 5.26
CA GLU A 222 0.68 -3.46 6.31
C GLU A 222 0.77 -2.52 7.53
N SER A 223 1.90 -1.84 7.71
CA SER A 223 2.15 -0.89 8.80
C SER A 223 1.93 0.58 8.41
N CYS A 224 1.64 0.87 7.14
CA CYS A 224 1.42 2.24 6.69
C CYS A 224 0.08 2.78 7.19
N ILE A 225 0.06 4.08 7.49
CA ILE A 225 -1.15 4.82 7.89
C ILE A 225 -1.30 6.10 7.07
N PRO A 226 -2.52 6.49 6.70
CA PRO A 226 -2.77 7.80 6.13
C PRO A 226 -2.61 8.88 7.20
N LEU A 227 -1.89 9.96 6.90
CA LEU A 227 -1.72 11.12 7.80
C LEU A 227 -2.76 12.22 7.57
N PHE A 228 -3.41 12.20 6.41
CA PHE A 228 -4.44 13.15 6.00
C PHE A 228 -5.69 12.37 5.55
N ASN A 229 -6.83 13.06 5.48
CA ASN A 229 -8.07 12.46 4.98
C ASN A 229 -7.98 12.12 3.48
N PHE A 230 -8.95 11.32 3.01
CA PHE A 230 -8.98 10.86 1.62
C PHE A 230 -9.01 12.02 0.63
N THR A 231 -9.90 12.99 0.82
CA THR A 231 -10.08 14.13 -0.10
C THR A 231 -8.79 14.91 -0.30
N THR A 232 -8.04 15.16 0.76
CA THR A 232 -6.75 15.87 0.71
C THR A 232 -5.73 15.07 -0.09
N ILE A 233 -5.57 13.77 0.22
CA ILE A 233 -4.60 12.90 -0.48
C ILE A 233 -4.98 12.75 -1.96
N TYR A 234 -6.25 12.47 -2.24
CA TYR A 234 -6.77 12.32 -3.58
C TYR A 234 -6.55 13.59 -4.40
N SER A 235 -6.92 14.75 -3.87
CA SER A 235 -6.73 16.04 -4.56
C SER A 235 -5.25 16.34 -4.80
N TYR A 236 -4.39 16.07 -3.82
CA TYR A 236 -2.94 16.24 -3.96
C TYR A 236 -2.37 15.35 -5.08
N LEU A 237 -2.73 14.07 -5.09
CA LEU A 237 -2.23 13.12 -6.07
C LEU A 237 -2.75 13.42 -7.49
N MET A 238 -4.04 13.74 -7.63
CA MET A 238 -4.66 14.01 -8.92
C MET A 238 -4.21 15.33 -9.54
N ASN A 239 -3.98 16.36 -8.72
CA ASN A 239 -3.54 17.66 -9.21
C ASN A 239 -2.03 17.76 -9.43
N SER A 240 -1.24 16.79 -8.95
CA SER A 240 0.21 16.73 -9.20
C SER A 240 0.52 16.23 -10.61
N SER A 241 1.40 16.92 -11.34
CA SER A 241 2.04 16.41 -12.56
C SER A 241 3.19 15.45 -12.26
N GLU A 242 3.75 15.54 -11.06
CA GLU A 242 4.98 14.83 -10.69
C GLU A 242 4.73 13.50 -9.99
N SER A 243 5.64 12.56 -10.21
CA SER A 243 5.78 11.34 -9.40
C SER A 243 6.59 11.62 -8.14
N ASN A 244 6.01 11.35 -6.98
CA ASN A 244 6.70 11.47 -5.70
C ASN A 244 7.42 10.15 -5.38
N ILE A 245 8.71 10.04 -5.70
CA ILE A 245 9.53 8.86 -5.41
C ILE A 245 10.76 9.31 -4.63
N GLY A 246 11.00 8.70 -3.48
CA GLY A 246 12.24 8.93 -2.72
C GLY A 246 13.43 8.38 -3.50
N SER A 247 14.30 9.27 -3.98
CA SER A 247 15.56 8.87 -4.62
C SER A 247 16.69 9.75 -4.10
N ASN A 248 17.80 9.12 -3.73
CA ASN A 248 18.97 9.81 -3.20
C ASN A 248 20.24 9.29 -3.88
N ASP A 249 21.14 10.21 -4.20
CA ASP A 249 22.46 9.87 -4.67
C ASP A 249 23.39 9.70 -3.46
N ASP A 250 23.52 8.45 -2.99
CA ASP A 250 24.36 8.10 -1.84
C ASP A 250 25.78 7.74 -2.32
N PRO A 251 26.80 8.60 -2.12
CA PRO A 251 28.15 8.34 -2.60
C PRO A 251 28.87 7.23 -1.81
N ARG A 252 28.29 6.74 -0.70
CA ARG A 252 28.91 5.73 0.16
C ARG A 252 28.93 4.35 -0.50
N LYS A 253 29.68 3.41 0.10
CA LYS A 253 29.71 2.00 -0.32
C LYS A 253 28.32 1.36 -0.41
N SER A 254 27.37 1.82 0.42
CA SER A 254 25.98 1.34 0.41
C SER A 254 25.11 1.88 -0.72
N GLY A 255 25.54 2.91 -1.45
CA GLY A 255 24.84 3.52 -2.58
C GLY A 255 25.59 3.27 -3.88
N ARG A 256 26.34 4.27 -4.36
CA ARG A 256 27.16 4.17 -5.59
C ARG A 256 28.16 3.02 -5.57
N GLY A 257 28.71 2.65 -4.40
CA GLY A 257 29.63 1.51 -4.31
C GLY A 257 29.02 0.14 -4.62
N ARG A 258 27.69 0.06 -4.82
CA ARG A 258 26.98 -1.15 -5.26
C ARG A 258 26.69 -1.17 -6.76
N TYR A 259 26.99 -0.09 -7.48
CA TYR A 259 26.83 -0.06 -8.92
C TYR A 259 27.74 -1.10 -9.58
N ASN A 260 27.17 -1.92 -10.44
CA ASN A 260 27.90 -2.90 -11.25
C ASN A 260 28.19 -2.29 -12.63
N PRO A 261 29.47 -2.12 -13.03
CA PRO A 261 29.84 -1.60 -14.35
C PRO A 261 29.25 -2.38 -15.53
N ASN A 262 28.91 -3.66 -15.37
CA ASN A 262 28.29 -4.48 -16.42
C ASN A 262 26.85 -4.04 -16.76
N MET A 263 26.24 -3.13 -15.99
CA MET A 263 24.94 -2.55 -16.31
C MET A 263 25.01 -1.45 -17.38
N TRP A 264 26.21 -0.97 -17.71
CA TRP A 264 26.44 -0.08 -18.85
C TRP A 264 26.33 -0.86 -20.17
N PRO A 265 25.69 -0.33 -21.23
CA PRO A 265 25.24 1.06 -21.41
C PRO A 265 23.79 1.33 -20.95
N ALA A 266 23.04 0.32 -20.53
CA ALA A 266 21.62 0.46 -20.21
C ALA A 266 21.35 1.36 -19.00
N ILE A 267 22.21 1.31 -17.97
CA ILE A 267 22.14 2.13 -16.76
C ILE A 267 23.50 2.78 -16.50
N ASN A 268 23.56 4.10 -16.59
CA ASN A 268 24.78 4.86 -16.26
C ASN A 268 24.90 5.05 -14.74
N ILE A 269 26.12 5.18 -14.22
CA ILE A 269 26.37 5.49 -12.81
C ILE A 269 25.75 6.83 -12.41
N SER A 270 25.64 7.77 -13.35
CA SER A 270 24.94 9.05 -13.14
C SER A 270 23.45 8.87 -12.89
N ASP A 271 22.87 7.77 -13.34
CA ASP A 271 21.44 7.48 -13.23
C ASP A 271 21.16 6.59 -12.01
N TRP A 272 22.18 5.92 -11.47
CA TRP A 272 22.09 5.10 -10.28
C TRP A 272 21.70 5.94 -9.06
N ARG A 273 20.55 5.63 -8.45
CA ARG A 273 20.04 6.26 -7.24
C ARG A 273 19.58 5.20 -6.25
N LYS A 274 19.74 5.51 -4.98
CA LYS A 274 19.30 4.69 -3.86
C LYS A 274 17.92 5.17 -3.39
N GLY A 275 17.00 4.23 -3.18
CA GLY A 275 15.70 4.52 -2.56
C GLY A 275 15.80 4.82 -1.04
N PRO A 276 14.69 5.19 -0.40
CA PRO A 276 14.66 5.44 1.04
C PRO A 276 15.17 4.23 1.85
N SER A 277 15.88 4.53 2.93
CA SER A 277 16.68 3.60 3.76
C SER A 277 15.92 2.49 4.47
N GLY A 278 14.58 2.48 4.38
CA GLY A 278 13.71 1.45 4.93
C GLY A 278 13.84 0.09 4.23
N LEU A 279 14.46 0.01 3.04
CA LEU A 279 14.91 -1.25 2.42
C LEU A 279 16.43 -1.43 2.60
N ARG A 280 16.87 -2.55 3.18
CA ARG A 280 18.25 -3.05 3.09
C ARG A 280 18.25 -4.59 3.03
N PRO A 281 19.18 -5.26 2.32
CA PRO A 281 19.82 -4.87 1.06
C PRO A 281 20.04 -6.07 0.10
N VAL A 282 19.26 -6.22 -0.95
CA VAL A 282 19.70 -6.85 -2.22
C VAL A 282 18.84 -6.20 -3.31
N GLU A 283 19.49 -5.69 -4.35
CA GLU A 283 18.84 -5.15 -5.56
C GLU A 283 17.73 -4.11 -5.32
N SER A 284 18.15 -2.88 -5.04
CA SER A 284 17.31 -1.72 -5.38
C SER A 284 17.36 -1.55 -6.89
N LEU A 285 16.65 -2.42 -7.60
CA LEU A 285 16.25 -2.15 -8.97
C LEU A 285 15.38 -0.90 -8.88
N GLN A 286 15.92 0.20 -9.39
CA GLN A 286 15.09 1.32 -9.80
C GLN A 286 13.97 0.71 -10.63
N LEU A 287 12.75 0.73 -10.09
CA LEU A 287 11.59 1.00 -10.90
C LEU A 287 11.97 2.28 -11.63
N ARG A 288 12.46 2.11 -12.87
CA ARG A 288 12.57 3.17 -13.84
C ARG A 288 11.28 3.92 -13.67
N SER A 289 11.36 5.16 -13.19
CA SER A 289 10.22 6.05 -13.32
C SER A 289 9.78 5.86 -14.76
N TYR A 290 8.52 5.50 -14.98
CA TYR A 290 7.96 5.51 -16.33
C TYR A 290 7.81 6.98 -16.79
N GLN A 291 8.88 7.76 -16.65
CA GLN A 291 9.13 8.99 -17.36
C GLN A 291 9.99 8.57 -18.56
N THR A 292 9.29 8.32 -19.67
CA THR A 292 9.93 8.26 -20.98
C THR A 292 10.65 9.59 -21.20
N PRO A 293 11.97 9.59 -21.47
CA PRO A 293 12.66 10.82 -21.83
C PRO A 293 12.12 11.29 -23.18
N ASN A 294 11.80 12.58 -23.25
CA ASN A 294 11.23 13.32 -24.37
C ASN A 294 9.71 13.24 -24.56
N THR A 295 9.10 14.41 -24.33
CA THR A 295 7.87 14.93 -24.95
C THR A 295 6.55 14.21 -24.62
N THR A 296 5.91 14.56 -23.50
CA THR A 296 4.52 15.05 -23.45
C THR A 296 4.14 15.43 -22.01
N PRO A 297 3.35 16.49 -21.78
CA PRO A 297 3.04 17.01 -20.44
C PRO A 297 2.15 16.09 -19.56
N TYR A 298 1.79 14.88 -20.01
CA TYR A 298 0.87 14.00 -19.29
C TYR A 298 1.30 12.53 -19.45
N SER A 299 2.33 12.13 -18.69
CA SER A 299 2.56 10.72 -18.37
C SER A 299 1.59 10.31 -17.26
N LYS A 300 1.08 9.07 -17.26
CA LYS A 300 0.43 8.52 -16.05
C LYS A 300 1.51 8.51 -14.97
N SER A 301 1.48 9.53 -14.09
CA SER A 301 2.49 9.69 -13.06
C SER A 301 2.31 8.59 -12.02
N ILE A 302 3.20 7.60 -12.04
CA ILE A 302 3.30 6.60 -10.98
C ILE A 302 3.89 7.32 -9.77
N ALA A 303 3.02 7.86 -8.92
CA ALA A 303 3.42 8.43 -7.64
C ALA A 303 3.68 7.30 -6.64
N ILE A 304 4.81 6.60 -6.73
CA ILE A 304 5.20 5.60 -5.72
C ILE A 304 5.52 6.32 -4.41
N LEU A 305 4.47 6.67 -3.67
CA LEU A 305 4.55 7.22 -2.34
C LEU A 305 4.97 6.07 -1.42
N LEU A 306 6.26 5.75 -1.43
CA LEU A 306 6.90 4.89 -0.42
C LEU A 306 6.81 5.65 0.90
N VAL A 307 5.68 5.53 1.60
CA VAL A 307 5.57 6.00 2.98
C VAL A 307 6.55 5.16 3.77
N THR A 308 7.65 5.83 4.15
CA THR A 308 8.76 5.31 4.92
C THR A 308 8.28 4.43 6.06
N TRP A 309 8.88 3.24 6.16
CA TRP A 309 8.95 2.42 7.36
C TRP A 309 9.35 3.31 8.55
N MET A 310 8.38 3.83 9.29
CA MET A 310 8.59 4.18 10.70
C MET A 310 8.30 2.91 11.48
N ASN A 311 9.36 2.16 11.76
CA ASN A 311 9.28 1.04 12.66
C ASN A 311 9.02 1.58 14.07
N ILE A 312 7.77 1.56 14.52
CA ILE A 312 7.38 1.97 15.89
C ILE A 312 7.86 0.95 16.93
N THR A 313 8.51 -0.15 16.53
CA THR A 313 9.04 -1.16 17.48
C THR A 313 10.48 -0.93 17.94
N SER A 314 11.10 0.20 17.60
CA SER A 314 12.40 0.59 18.16
C SER A 314 12.39 2.02 18.70
N LEU A 315 11.68 2.23 19.81
CA LEU A 315 12.07 3.27 20.76
C LEU A 315 12.86 2.57 21.88
N PRO A 316 14.01 3.12 22.29
CA PRO A 316 14.94 2.51 23.24
C PRO A 316 14.34 2.30 24.63
#